data_AF-A0A921YMJ8-F1
#
_entry.id   AF-A0A921YMJ8-F1
#
_cell.length_a   1.000
_cell.length_b   1.000
_cell.length_c   1.000
_cell.angle_alpha   90.00
_cell.angle_beta   90.00
_cell.angle_gamma   90.00
#
_symmetry.space_group_name_H-M   'P 1'
#
loop_
_entity.id
_entity.type
_entity.pdbx_description
1 polymer ?
#
loop_
_entity_poly.entity_id
_entity_poly.type
_entity_poly.pdbx_seq_one_letter_code
_entity_poly.pdbx_strand_id
1 'polypeptide(L)'
;MELEECFADLGGSEDGGRVKRVRADSATVAREPAQALDAPEPEPSAAPAPSSFLSPSVKEYLELGMAIPGKPGTDYPVLGAVPYTNFYCDEQPYPGFFADMETRCQAWHYCDIDGRQASFLCPNGTVFSQGVASCDWWFNVRCALSPALYPLNARLYRRKRKQTRPKPHRLIDKKLVDEIFL
;
A
#
# COMPACT_ATOMS: atom_id res chain seq x y z
N MET A 1 0.81 46.50 -39.25
CA MET A 1 1.73 46.98 -38.22
C MET A 1 1.73 45.96 -37.09
N GLU A 2 2.24 44.75 -37.34
CA GLU A 2 3.66 44.36 -37.52
C GLU A 2 4.37 44.37 -36.15
N LEU A 3 4.75 43.22 -35.57
CA LEU A 3 5.84 42.27 -35.91
C LEU A 3 7.25 42.86 -35.80
N GLU A 4 8.08 42.05 -35.13
CA GLU A 4 9.56 41.96 -35.18
C GLU A 4 10.38 43.07 -34.50
N GLU A 5 11.09 42.71 -33.43
CA GLU A 5 12.49 42.23 -33.39
C GLU A 5 13.51 43.36 -33.55
N CYS A 6 14.39 43.49 -32.54
CA CYS A 6 15.71 44.09 -32.72
C CYS A 6 16.74 43.18 -32.09
N PHE A 7 17.29 42.30 -32.93
CA PHE A 7 18.63 41.75 -32.83
C PHE A 7 19.66 42.88 -32.68
N ALA A 8 20.65 42.66 -31.82
CA ALA A 8 21.97 43.28 -31.97
C ALA A 8 22.99 42.15 -32.02
N ASP A 9 23.45 41.88 -33.25
CA ASP A 9 24.59 41.06 -33.64
C ASP A 9 25.89 41.65 -33.08
N LEU A 10 26.85 40.79 -32.73
CA LEU A 10 28.29 40.95 -33.02
C LEU A 10 29.01 39.66 -32.61
N GLY A 11 29.38 38.87 -33.63
CA GLY A 11 30.21 37.69 -33.50
C GLY A 11 31.65 37.96 -33.02
N GLY A 12 32.26 36.91 -32.44
CA GLY A 12 33.66 36.85 -32.08
C GLY A 12 34.08 35.40 -31.87
N SER A 13 34.82 34.84 -32.82
CA SER A 13 35.42 33.50 -32.80
C SER A 13 36.75 33.55 -32.06
N GLU A 14 36.91 32.77 -30.99
CA GLU A 14 38.23 32.41 -30.46
C GLU A 14 38.27 30.92 -30.10
N ASP A 15 39.16 30.21 -30.81
CA ASP A 15 39.50 28.81 -30.70
C ASP A 15 40.28 28.54 -29.39
N GLY A 16 39.77 27.61 -28.57
CA GLY A 16 40.35 27.24 -27.29
C GLY A 16 40.41 25.73 -27.16
N GLY A 17 41.58 25.14 -27.47
CA GLY A 17 41.84 23.70 -27.47
C GLY A 17 41.50 23.02 -26.13
N ARG A 18 40.60 22.03 -26.18
CA ARG A 18 40.18 21.22 -25.04
C ARG A 18 41.19 20.09 -24.78
N VAL A 19 42.05 20.26 -23.77
CA VAL A 19 42.87 19.16 -23.23
C VAL A 19 41.97 18.19 -22.46
N LYS A 20 41.81 16.96 -22.99
CA LYS A 20 41.09 15.87 -22.29
C LYS A 20 41.98 15.32 -21.17
N ARG A 21 41.59 15.54 -19.91
CA ARG A 21 42.18 14.82 -18.77
C ARG A 21 41.76 13.34 -18.85
N VAL A 22 42.74 12.44 -18.83
CA VAL A 22 42.55 10.99 -18.78
C VAL A 22 41.93 10.63 -17.43
N ARG A 23 40.84 9.85 -17.44
CA ARG A 23 40.23 9.28 -16.22
C ARG A 23 41.15 8.17 -15.70
N ALA A 24 41.36 8.16 -14.38
CA ALA A 24 42.14 7.12 -13.69
C ALA A 24 41.51 5.72 -13.87
N ASP A 25 42.38 4.73 -14.00
CA ASP A 25 42.08 3.33 -14.31
C ASP A 25 41.01 2.70 -13.40
N SER A 26 39.97 2.15 -14.03
CA SER A 26 39.00 1.25 -13.41
C SER A 26 39.50 -0.19 -13.56
N ALA A 27 40.49 -0.55 -12.75
CA ALA A 27 40.99 -1.92 -12.70
C ALA A 27 41.23 -2.30 -11.24
N THR A 28 40.13 -2.46 -10.47
CA THR A 28 39.98 -3.36 -9.30
C THR A 28 38.76 -2.93 -8.46
N VAL A 29 37.55 -3.22 -8.95
CA VAL A 29 36.39 -3.33 -8.07
C VAL A 29 35.95 -4.79 -8.12
N ALA A 30 36.06 -5.48 -6.98
CA ALA A 30 35.53 -6.81 -6.80
C ALA A 30 34.04 -6.80 -7.16
N ARG A 31 33.61 -7.76 -7.99
CA ARG A 31 32.23 -7.88 -8.45
C ARG A 31 31.31 -8.08 -7.24
N GLU A 32 30.46 -7.11 -6.95
CA GLU A 32 29.38 -7.28 -5.96
C GLU A 32 28.52 -8.50 -6.34
N PRO A 33 28.04 -9.29 -5.36
CA PRO A 33 27.05 -10.32 -5.64
C PRO A 33 25.77 -9.67 -6.17
N ALA A 34 25.20 -10.24 -7.23
CA ALA A 34 23.99 -9.73 -7.85
C ALA A 34 22.86 -9.63 -6.81
N GLN A 35 22.32 -8.43 -6.63
CA GLN A 35 21.13 -8.22 -5.82
C GLN A 35 19.92 -8.78 -6.57
N ALA A 36 18.93 -9.31 -5.84
CA ALA A 36 17.77 -10.05 -6.36
C ALA A 36 16.84 -9.26 -7.32
N LEU A 37 17.19 -8.02 -7.67
CA LEU A 37 16.49 -7.19 -8.65
C LEU A 37 16.81 -7.60 -10.11
N ASP A 38 17.88 -8.38 -10.34
CA ASP A 38 18.27 -8.90 -11.66
C ASP A 38 17.87 -10.37 -11.88
N ALA A 39 17.06 -10.95 -10.98
CA ALA A 39 16.58 -12.32 -11.15
C ALA A 39 15.59 -12.38 -12.33
N PRO A 40 15.77 -13.29 -13.31
CA PRO A 40 14.78 -13.54 -14.34
C PRO A 40 13.43 -13.88 -13.70
N GLU A 41 12.34 -13.35 -14.27
CA GLU A 41 10.99 -13.69 -13.82
C GLU A 41 10.82 -15.21 -13.82
N PRO A 42 10.27 -15.81 -12.75
CA PRO A 42 10.07 -17.25 -12.71
C PRO A 42 9.08 -17.66 -13.81
N GLU A 43 9.56 -18.48 -14.73
CA GLU A 43 8.75 -19.10 -15.78
C GLU A 43 7.48 -19.74 -15.18
N PRO A 44 6.28 -19.53 -15.75
CA PRO A 44 4.99 -19.90 -15.16
C PRO A 44 4.76 -21.42 -15.02
N SER A 45 5.71 -22.25 -15.49
CA SER A 45 5.65 -23.70 -15.51
C SER A 45 6.64 -24.39 -14.56
N ALA A 46 7.46 -23.66 -13.80
CA ALA A 46 8.41 -24.27 -12.89
C ALA A 46 7.65 -24.88 -11.70
N ALA A 47 7.45 -26.20 -11.72
CA ALA A 47 6.94 -26.92 -10.56
C ALA A 47 7.89 -26.65 -9.37
N PRO A 48 7.36 -26.33 -8.17
CA PRO A 48 8.20 -26.12 -7.00
C PRO A 48 9.08 -27.36 -6.79
N ALA A 49 10.37 -27.14 -6.52
CA ALA A 49 11.31 -28.22 -6.30
C ALA A 49 10.78 -29.16 -5.20
N PRO A 50 10.85 -30.49 -5.37
CA PRO A 50 10.37 -31.41 -4.36
C PRO A 50 11.11 -31.14 -3.05
N SER A 51 10.41 -31.23 -1.91
CA SER A 51 11.00 -30.89 -0.61
C SER A 51 12.27 -31.68 -0.32
N SER A 52 12.44 -32.89 -0.85
CA SER A 52 13.68 -33.68 -0.76
C SER A 52 14.92 -33.00 -1.33
N PHE A 53 14.77 -32.06 -2.27
CA PHE A 53 15.87 -31.31 -2.89
C PHE A 53 16.21 -30.00 -2.16
N LEU A 54 15.36 -29.58 -1.20
CA LEU A 54 15.63 -28.37 -0.41
C LEU A 54 16.60 -28.71 0.73
N SER A 55 17.63 -27.88 0.90
CA SER A 55 18.54 -27.98 2.03
C SER A 55 17.78 -27.77 3.35
N PRO A 56 18.28 -28.29 4.49
CA PRO A 56 17.63 -28.10 5.79
C PRO A 56 17.35 -26.63 6.11
N SER A 57 18.31 -25.74 5.82
CA SER A 57 18.15 -24.30 6.04
C SER A 57 17.12 -23.66 5.11
N VAL A 58 17.00 -24.11 3.86
CA VAL A 58 15.95 -23.61 2.94
C VAL A 58 14.57 -24.09 3.36
N LYS A 59 14.45 -25.33 3.85
CA LYS A 59 13.19 -25.83 4.43
C LYS A 59 12.80 -25.02 5.65
N GLU A 60 13.74 -24.80 6.57
CA GLU A 60 13.53 -24.01 7.77
C GLU A 60 13.13 -22.57 7.43
N TYR A 61 13.77 -21.93 6.45
CA TYR A 61 13.37 -20.61 5.95
C TYR A 61 11.99 -20.62 5.27
N LEU A 62 11.63 -21.68 4.54
CA LEU A 62 10.33 -21.80 3.90
C LEU A 62 9.22 -22.04 4.92
N GLU A 63 9.51 -22.80 5.98
CA GLU A 63 8.63 -23.04 7.12
C GLU A 63 8.48 -21.77 7.98
N LEU A 64 9.57 -21.03 8.23
CA LEU A 64 9.54 -19.69 8.83
C LEU A 64 8.79 -18.68 7.94
N GLY A 65 8.86 -18.85 6.62
CA GLY A 65 8.14 -18.07 5.62
C GLY A 65 6.64 -18.33 5.59
N MET A 66 6.17 -19.44 6.17
CA MET A 66 4.75 -19.70 6.44
C MET A 66 4.28 -18.99 7.72
N ALA A 67 4.68 -17.73 7.89
CA ALA A 67 4.34 -16.89 9.04
C ALA A 67 2.85 -16.51 9.11
N ILE A 68 2.09 -16.78 8.05
CA ILE A 68 0.67 -16.42 7.94
C ILE A 68 -0.16 -17.69 8.09
N PRO A 69 -0.99 -17.83 9.13
CA PRO A 69 -1.88 -18.96 9.29
C PRO A 69 -2.83 -19.10 8.09
N GLY A 70 -3.06 -20.33 7.64
CA GLY A 70 -3.95 -20.64 6.51
C GLY A 70 -3.21 -20.87 5.18
N LYS A 71 -3.95 -21.33 4.17
CA LYS A 71 -3.46 -21.64 2.83
C LYS A 71 -3.72 -20.46 1.88
N PRO A 72 -2.68 -19.87 1.27
CA PRO A 72 -2.86 -18.81 0.27
C PRO A 72 -3.72 -19.31 -0.91
N GLY A 73 -4.55 -18.41 -1.45
CA GLY A 73 -5.48 -18.69 -2.54
C GLY A 73 -6.80 -19.36 -2.09
N THR A 74 -6.76 -20.17 -1.03
CA THR A 74 -7.93 -20.86 -0.47
C THR A 74 -8.52 -20.08 0.70
N ASP A 75 -7.75 -19.88 1.77
CA ASP A 75 -8.22 -19.23 3.00
C ASP A 75 -8.19 -17.70 2.87
N TYR A 76 -7.22 -17.17 2.13
CA TYR A 76 -7.10 -15.76 1.82
C TYR A 76 -6.59 -15.52 0.39
N PRO A 77 -6.99 -14.42 -0.25
CA PRO A 77 -6.52 -14.04 -1.59
C PRO A 77 -5.06 -13.54 -1.58
N VAL A 78 -4.37 -13.71 -2.71
CA VAL A 78 -2.95 -13.35 -2.91
C VAL A 78 -2.74 -12.59 -4.23
N LEU A 79 -3.61 -11.62 -4.48
CA LEU A 79 -3.54 -10.74 -5.64
C LEU A 79 -2.27 -9.88 -5.58
N GLY A 80 -1.53 -9.83 -6.70
CA GLY A 80 -0.33 -8.99 -6.84
C GLY A 80 -0.60 -7.58 -7.36
N ALA A 81 -1.78 -7.34 -7.94
CA ALA A 81 -2.24 -6.05 -8.42
C ALA A 81 -3.75 -5.94 -8.24
N VAL A 82 -4.27 -4.73 -8.11
CA VAL A 82 -5.72 -4.48 -8.01
C VAL A 82 -6.37 -4.91 -9.33
N PRO A 83 -7.23 -5.95 -9.34
CA PRO A 83 -7.94 -6.34 -10.55
C PRO A 83 -9.05 -5.34 -10.86
N TYR A 84 -9.52 -5.35 -12.10
CA TYR A 84 -10.74 -4.66 -12.46
C TYR A 84 -11.96 -5.43 -11.94
N THR A 85 -12.85 -4.73 -11.23
CA THR A 85 -14.07 -5.26 -10.61
C THR A 85 -15.25 -4.33 -10.89
N ASN A 86 -16.49 -4.77 -10.68
CA ASN A 86 -17.69 -3.95 -10.91
C ASN A 86 -17.98 -2.96 -9.77
N PHE A 87 -16.95 -2.40 -9.13
CA PHE A 87 -17.11 -1.40 -8.09
C PHE A 87 -16.91 0.02 -8.63
N TYR A 88 -17.93 0.86 -8.45
CA TYR A 88 -17.91 2.27 -8.82
C TYR A 88 -18.31 3.17 -7.66
N CYS A 89 -17.53 4.23 -7.44
CA CYS A 89 -17.84 5.23 -6.41
C CYS A 89 -19.17 5.95 -6.65
N ASP A 90 -19.58 6.15 -7.91
CA ASP A 90 -20.81 6.84 -8.27
C ASP A 90 -22.08 6.06 -7.88
N GLU A 91 -21.95 4.74 -7.70
CA GLU A 91 -23.05 3.87 -7.25
C GLU A 91 -23.17 3.82 -5.72
N GLN A 92 -22.21 4.41 -5.00
CA GLN A 92 -22.19 4.36 -3.54
C GLN A 92 -22.92 5.57 -2.92
N PRO A 93 -23.70 5.37 -1.85
CA PRO A 93 -24.48 6.44 -1.23
C PRO A 93 -23.64 7.46 -0.44
N TYR A 94 -22.39 7.12 -0.09
CA TYR A 94 -21.51 7.95 0.73
C TYR A 94 -20.07 7.93 0.21
N PRO A 95 -19.34 9.04 0.26
CA PRO A 95 -17.88 9.00 0.09
C PRO A 95 -17.24 8.28 1.29
N GLY A 96 -16.12 7.60 1.06
CA GLY A 96 -15.44 6.83 2.11
C GLY A 96 -14.70 5.61 1.60
N PHE A 97 -14.60 4.60 2.46
CA PHE A 97 -13.84 3.39 2.18
C PHE A 97 -14.76 2.22 1.91
N PHE A 98 -14.45 1.39 0.93
CA PHE A 98 -15.29 0.28 0.50
C PHE A 98 -14.48 -0.99 0.30
N ALA A 99 -14.83 -2.06 1.00
CA ALA A 99 -14.26 -3.37 0.75
C ALA A 99 -14.72 -3.90 -0.62
N ASP A 100 -13.81 -4.45 -1.43
CA ASP A 100 -14.19 -5.08 -2.68
C ASP A 100 -14.60 -6.54 -2.45
N MET A 101 -15.86 -6.85 -2.72
CA MET A 101 -16.40 -8.20 -2.53
C MET A 101 -15.92 -9.21 -3.58
N GLU A 102 -15.62 -8.76 -4.81
CA GLU A 102 -15.15 -9.64 -5.90
C GLU A 102 -13.73 -10.13 -5.62
N THR A 103 -12.92 -9.33 -4.92
CA THR A 103 -11.55 -9.71 -4.52
C THR A 103 -11.46 -10.39 -3.16
N ARG A 104 -12.60 -10.80 -2.57
CA ARG A 104 -12.68 -11.32 -1.19
C ARG A 104 -12.06 -10.34 -0.18
N CYS A 105 -12.34 -9.07 -0.35
CA CYS A 105 -11.87 -7.95 0.46
C CYS A 105 -10.34 -7.74 0.46
N GLN A 106 -9.56 -8.35 -0.44
CA GLN A 106 -8.13 -7.97 -0.53
C GLN A 106 -7.97 -6.57 -1.11
N ALA A 107 -8.75 -6.27 -2.15
CA ALA A 107 -8.83 -4.93 -2.68
C ALA A 107 -9.87 -4.12 -1.89
N TRP A 108 -9.65 -2.82 -1.87
CA TRP A 108 -10.58 -1.86 -1.33
C TRP A 108 -10.47 -0.54 -2.09
N HIS A 109 -11.52 0.24 -2.03
CA HIS A 109 -11.65 1.48 -2.78
C HIS A 109 -11.87 2.66 -1.85
N TYR A 110 -11.20 3.75 -2.14
CA TYR A 110 -11.43 5.07 -1.57
C TYR A 110 -12.23 5.90 -2.55
N CYS A 111 -13.41 6.33 -2.13
CA CYS A 111 -14.27 7.25 -2.85
C CYS A 111 -14.17 8.63 -2.21
N ASP A 112 -13.61 9.58 -2.95
CA ASP A 112 -13.52 10.97 -2.51
C ASP A 112 -14.90 11.65 -2.58
N ILE A 113 -15.03 12.80 -1.92
CA ILE A 113 -16.25 13.62 -1.93
C ILE A 113 -16.60 14.12 -3.34
N ASP A 114 -15.62 14.18 -4.23
CA ASP A 114 -15.78 14.62 -5.63
C ASP A 114 -16.13 13.46 -6.59
N GLY A 115 -16.31 12.23 -6.08
CA GLY A 115 -16.54 11.02 -6.87
C GLY A 115 -15.27 10.35 -7.42
N ARG A 116 -14.09 10.96 -7.20
CA ARG A 116 -12.81 10.34 -7.58
C ARG A 116 -12.58 9.02 -6.84
N GLN A 117 -12.24 7.98 -7.60
CA GLN A 117 -11.96 6.65 -7.09
C GLN A 117 -10.45 6.37 -7.08
N ALA A 118 -9.97 5.84 -5.96
CA ALA A 118 -8.65 5.22 -5.87
C ALA A 118 -8.80 3.80 -5.31
N SER A 119 -8.02 2.86 -5.80
CA SER A 119 -8.13 1.45 -5.43
C SER A 119 -6.78 0.93 -4.94
N PHE A 120 -6.82 0.09 -3.91
CA PHE A 120 -5.63 -0.38 -3.21
C PHE A 120 -5.75 -1.87 -2.88
N LEU A 121 -4.62 -2.51 -2.63
CA LEU A 121 -4.54 -3.88 -2.12
C LEU A 121 -4.03 -3.88 -0.68
N CYS A 122 -4.65 -4.73 0.15
CA CYS A 122 -4.07 -5.19 1.38
C CYS A 122 -2.91 -6.18 1.11
N PRO A 123 -1.86 -6.20 1.94
CA PRO A 123 -0.79 -7.19 1.86
C PRO A 123 -1.30 -8.63 1.95
N ASN A 124 -0.54 -9.58 1.40
CA ASN A 124 -0.85 -11.01 1.48
C ASN A 124 -1.09 -11.45 2.93
N GLY A 125 -2.18 -12.19 3.16
CA GLY A 125 -2.62 -12.63 4.49
C GLY A 125 -3.53 -11.67 5.24
N THR A 126 -3.79 -10.49 4.68
CA THR A 126 -4.71 -9.50 5.25
C THR A 126 -5.81 -9.14 4.25
N VAL A 127 -6.95 -8.70 4.77
CA VAL A 127 -8.08 -8.21 3.99
C VAL A 127 -8.67 -6.98 4.66
N PHE A 128 -9.38 -6.16 3.89
CA PHE A 128 -9.93 -4.90 4.34
C PHE A 128 -11.12 -5.11 5.28
N SER A 129 -11.00 -4.59 6.50
CA SER A 129 -12.08 -4.54 7.49
C SER A 129 -12.89 -3.27 7.32
N GLN A 130 -14.09 -3.40 6.75
CA GLN A 130 -15.00 -2.27 6.56
C GLN A 130 -15.36 -1.55 7.87
N GLY A 131 -15.45 -2.29 8.99
CA GLY A 131 -15.85 -1.74 10.29
C GLY A 131 -14.78 -0.84 10.92
N VAL A 132 -13.51 -1.12 10.65
CA VAL A 132 -12.36 -0.39 11.21
C VAL A 132 -11.72 0.54 10.17
N ALA A 133 -12.04 0.35 8.89
CA ALA A 133 -11.45 1.05 7.74
C ALA A 133 -9.92 0.83 7.64
N SER A 134 -9.47 -0.40 7.88
CA SER A 134 -8.07 -0.80 7.76
C SER A 134 -7.94 -2.26 7.34
N CYS A 135 -6.78 -2.65 6.79
CA CYS A 135 -6.46 -4.06 6.59
C CYS A 135 -6.19 -4.73 7.94
N ASP A 136 -6.72 -5.94 8.13
CA ASP A 136 -6.47 -6.81 9.28
C ASP A 136 -6.29 -8.25 8.78
N TRP A 137 -5.83 -9.15 9.64
CA TRP A 137 -5.66 -10.56 9.31
C TRP A 137 -6.95 -11.18 8.79
N TRP A 138 -6.85 -12.01 7.75
CA TRP A 138 -8.01 -12.57 7.05
C TRP A 138 -9.00 -13.29 7.99
N PHE A 139 -8.50 -13.93 9.06
CA PHE A 139 -9.32 -14.64 10.03
C PHE A 139 -10.03 -13.73 11.05
N ASN A 140 -9.63 -12.47 11.17
CA ASN A 140 -10.32 -11.47 12.01
C ASN A 140 -11.46 -10.77 11.27
N VAL A 141 -11.44 -10.79 9.94
CA VAL A 141 -12.36 -10.00 9.11
C VAL A 141 -13.45 -10.87 8.52
N ARG A 142 -14.71 -10.50 8.77
CA ARG A 142 -15.87 -11.10 8.11
C ARG A 142 -16.22 -10.34 6.84
N CYS A 143 -15.51 -10.63 5.74
CA CYS A 143 -15.68 -9.93 4.45
C CYS A 143 -17.15 -9.90 3.97
N ALA A 144 -17.91 -10.98 4.16
CA ALA A 144 -19.33 -11.04 3.80
C ALA A 144 -20.22 -9.98 4.49
N LEU A 145 -19.78 -9.43 5.64
CA LEU A 145 -20.51 -8.38 6.35
C LEU A 145 -20.17 -6.97 5.83
N SER A 146 -19.15 -6.82 5.00
CA SER A 146 -18.70 -5.50 4.52
C SER A 146 -19.81 -4.67 3.89
N PRO A 147 -20.68 -5.18 2.99
CA PRO A 147 -21.74 -4.37 2.40
C PRO A 147 -22.72 -3.80 3.43
N ALA A 148 -23.03 -4.55 4.49
CA ALA A 148 -23.88 -4.08 5.59
C ALA A 148 -23.21 -2.98 6.43
N LEU A 149 -21.88 -2.83 6.33
CA LEU A 149 -21.09 -1.85 7.07
C LEU A 149 -20.74 -0.59 6.24
N TYR A 150 -21.01 -0.56 4.93
CA TYR A 150 -20.83 0.64 4.10
C TYR A 150 -21.50 1.91 4.65
N PRO A 151 -22.69 1.85 5.31
CA PRO A 151 -23.29 3.04 5.93
C PRO A 151 -22.45 3.70 7.02
N LEU A 152 -21.40 3.05 7.54
CA LEU A 152 -20.44 3.70 8.45
C LEU A 152 -19.73 4.89 7.82
N ASN A 153 -19.57 4.89 6.49
CA ASN A 153 -18.97 5.99 5.73
C ASN A 153 -19.73 7.32 5.88
N ALA A 154 -21.04 7.27 6.18
CA ALA A 154 -21.87 8.45 6.45
C ALA A 154 -21.37 9.30 7.65
N ARG A 155 -20.42 8.77 8.44
CA ARG A 155 -19.83 9.45 9.60
C ARG A 155 -18.49 10.14 9.30
N LEU A 156 -17.81 9.81 8.20
CA LEU A 156 -16.44 10.27 7.92
C LEU A 156 -16.36 11.79 7.76
N TYR A 157 -17.26 12.37 6.96
CA TYR A 157 -17.23 13.81 6.63
C TYR A 157 -18.25 14.64 7.43
N ARG A 158 -18.82 14.07 8.50
CA ARG A 158 -19.72 14.82 9.38
C ARG A 158 -18.95 15.90 10.12
N ARG A 159 -19.31 17.16 9.91
CA ARG A 159 -18.83 18.27 10.75
C ARG A 159 -19.23 18.00 12.20
N LYS A 160 -18.24 17.74 13.06
CA LYS A 160 -18.49 17.70 14.50
C LYS A 160 -18.97 19.09 14.93
N ARG A 161 -20.19 19.18 15.47
CA ARG A 161 -20.63 20.41 16.12
C ARG A 161 -19.65 20.67 17.27
N LYS A 162 -18.90 21.77 17.18
CA LYS A 162 -18.05 22.22 18.29
C LYS A 162 -18.96 22.43 19.49
N GLN A 163 -18.79 21.62 20.53
CA GLN A 163 -19.44 21.89 21.80
C GLN A 163 -18.84 23.20 22.32
N THR A 164 -19.67 24.21 22.51
CA THR A 164 -19.27 25.53 23.02
C THR A 164 -18.80 25.47 24.48
N ARG A 165 -19.04 24.34 25.16
CA ARG A 165 -18.59 24.08 26.53
C ARG A 165 -17.82 22.75 26.55
N PRO A 166 -16.54 22.74 26.96
CA PRO A 166 -15.84 21.51 27.26
C PRO A 166 -16.64 20.73 28.31
N LYS A 167 -16.86 19.43 28.11
CA LYS A 167 -17.36 18.59 29.21
C LYS A 167 -16.32 18.65 30.34
N PRO A 168 -16.75 18.75 31.60
CA PRO A 168 -15.80 18.63 32.71
C PRO A 168 -15.07 17.29 32.56
N HIS A 169 -13.74 17.31 32.67
CA HIS A 169 -12.97 16.07 32.75
C HIS A 169 -13.43 15.30 33.98
N ARG A 170 -13.41 13.96 33.92
CA ARG A 170 -13.67 13.15 35.11
C ARG A 170 -12.60 13.53 36.13
N LEU A 171 -13.03 14.07 37.27
CA LEU A 171 -12.11 14.32 38.37
C LEU A 171 -11.65 12.96 38.88
N ILE A 172 -10.34 12.78 39.01
CA ILE A 172 -9.79 11.64 39.74
C ILE A 172 -9.90 11.99 41.21
N ASP A 173 -11.05 11.68 41.80
CA ASP A 173 -11.30 11.84 43.21
C ASP A 173 -10.64 10.72 44.01
N LYS A 174 -10.29 11.02 45.26
CA LYS A 174 -9.61 10.06 46.16
C LYS A 174 -10.38 8.74 46.26
N LYS A 175 -11.71 8.81 46.25
CA LYS A 175 -12.60 7.64 46.24
C LYS A 175 -12.40 6.76 45.00
N LEU A 176 -12.23 7.37 43.82
CA LEU A 176 -11.98 6.64 42.58
C LEU A 176 -10.58 6.00 42.55
N VAL A 177 -9.58 6.65 43.14
CA VAL A 177 -8.23 6.09 43.29
C VAL A 177 -8.27 4.87 44.22
N ASP A 178 -8.91 5.02 45.38
CA ASP A 178 -9.03 3.95 46.36
C ASP A 178 -9.79 2.73 45.78
N GLU A 179 -10.81 2.94 44.95
CA GLU A 179 -11.57 1.88 44.26
C GLU A 179 -10.80 1.18 43.11
N ILE A 180 -9.82 1.83 42.49
CA ILE A 180 -9.02 1.24 41.39
C ILE A 180 -7.88 0.38 41.93
N PHE A 181 -7.34 0.72 43.11
CA PHE A 181 -6.16 0.08 43.70
C PHE A 181 -6.48 -0.88 44.86
N LEU A 182 -7.74 -1.32 44.99
CA LEU A 182 -8.22 -2.34 45.93
C LEU A 182 -8.25 -3.74 45.29
#